data_AF-A0A177AP71-F1
#
_entry.id   AF-A0A177AP71-F1
#
_cell.length_a   1.000
_cell.length_b   1.000
_cell.length_c   1.000
_cell.angle_alpha   90.00
_cell.angle_beta   90.00
_cell.angle_gamma   90.00
#
_symmetry.space_group_name_H-M   'P 1'
#
loop_
_entity.id
_entity.type
_entity.pdbx_description
1 polymer ?
#
loop_
_entity_poly.entity_id
_entity_poly.type
_entity_poly.pdbx_seq_one_letter_code
_entity_poly.pdbx_strand_id
1 'polypeptide(L)'
;MKTKVQEDWNAALQTLEGHSGWVTSVAFSPDGRQVVSGSHDVTVRLWDAATGAPLQTLGGHSGPVMSVAFSPDGRQVVSGSDDEMVRLWDAATGVPLQTLEGHTGPVTSVAFSPNSRQAVSGSDDGRVRLWDAATGAPLQTLEGHSGPVTTVAFSWQGVTNFTRVQLLANGRHDEFPLAIY
;
A
#
# COMPACT_ATOMS: atom_id res chain seq x y z
N MET A 1 30.25 35.68 16.01
CA MET A 1 29.72 35.50 14.65
C MET A 1 28.71 34.36 14.70
N LYS A 2 27.41 34.64 14.54
CA LYS A 2 26.36 33.61 14.39
C LYS A 2 25.95 33.61 12.92
N THR A 3 26.20 32.51 12.22
CA THR A 3 25.84 32.34 10.81
C THR A 3 24.32 32.26 10.71
N LYS A 4 23.75 33.12 9.89
CA LYS A 4 22.31 33.21 9.64
C LYS A 4 21.95 32.19 8.57
N VAL A 5 21.69 30.95 8.96
CA VAL A 5 20.87 30.05 8.13
C VAL A 5 19.43 30.35 8.53
N GLN A 6 18.81 31.27 7.79
CA GLN A 6 17.37 31.47 7.85
C GLN A 6 16.81 30.44 6.87
N GLU A 7 16.42 29.26 7.38
CA GLU A 7 15.85 28.20 6.57
C GLU A 7 14.43 28.58 6.15
N ASP A 8 14.20 28.66 4.85
CA ASP A 8 12.89 28.79 4.23
C ASP A 8 12.15 27.45 4.35
N TRP A 9 11.69 27.13 5.56
CA TRP A 9 10.90 25.93 5.90
C TRP A 9 9.55 25.81 5.17
N ASN A 10 9.20 26.80 4.34
CA ASN A 10 7.89 26.90 3.67
C ASN A 10 7.96 26.75 2.14
N ALA A 11 9.14 26.52 1.56
CA ALA A 11 9.26 26.28 0.13
C ALA A 11 9.13 24.78 -0.16
N ALA A 12 8.18 24.40 -1.03
CA ALA A 12 8.11 23.05 -1.56
C ALA A 12 9.43 22.74 -2.29
N LEU A 13 10.11 21.66 -1.89
CA LEU A 13 11.35 21.23 -2.55
C LEU A 13 11.10 20.78 -3.99
N GLN A 14 9.95 20.14 -4.22
CA GLN A 14 9.56 19.58 -5.49
C GLN A 14 8.05 19.32 -5.56
N THR A 15 7.46 19.49 -6.76
CA THR A 15 6.08 19.11 -7.08
C THR A 15 6.10 17.98 -8.12
N LEU A 16 5.35 16.91 -7.87
CA LEU A 16 5.19 15.77 -8.80
C LEU A 16 3.86 15.93 -9.55
N GLU A 17 3.92 16.43 -10.78
CA GLU A 17 2.73 16.65 -11.61
C GLU A 17 2.50 15.48 -12.58
N GLY A 18 1.25 15.01 -12.67
CA GLY A 18 0.87 14.04 -13.71
C GLY A 18 -0.43 13.27 -13.46
N HIS A 19 -0.87 13.13 -12.21
CA HIS A 19 -2.21 12.62 -11.94
C HIS A 19 -3.29 13.63 -12.37
N SER A 20 -4.36 13.14 -12.98
CA SER A 20 -5.52 13.97 -13.39
C SER A 20 -6.68 13.92 -12.40
N GLY A 21 -6.51 13.19 -11.29
CA GLY A 21 -7.47 13.05 -10.19
C GLY A 21 -6.79 13.28 -8.84
N TRP A 22 -7.58 13.21 -7.76
CA TRP A 22 -7.06 13.32 -6.41
C TRP A 22 -6.09 12.18 -6.11
N VAL A 23 -4.90 12.53 -5.61
CA VAL A 23 -3.94 11.58 -5.07
C VAL A 23 -4.42 11.17 -3.68
N THR A 24 -4.69 9.88 -3.49
CA THR A 24 -5.29 9.32 -2.27
C THR A 24 -4.24 8.72 -1.34
N SER A 25 -3.14 8.22 -1.89
CA SER A 25 -2.12 7.49 -1.16
C SER A 25 -0.76 7.65 -1.83
N VAL A 26 0.28 7.76 -1.01
CA VAL A 26 1.68 7.83 -1.45
C VAL A 26 2.55 6.99 -0.52
N ALA A 27 3.62 6.40 -1.08
CA ALA A 27 4.63 5.71 -0.28
C ALA A 27 6.02 5.87 -0.91
N PHE A 28 7.06 5.95 -0.08
CA PHE A 28 8.43 5.80 -0.53
C PHE A 28 8.80 4.32 -0.65
N SER A 29 9.62 4.02 -1.65
CA SER A 29 10.36 2.76 -1.72
C SER A 29 11.34 2.63 -0.54
N PRO A 30 11.69 1.41 -0.12
CA PRO A 30 12.56 1.19 1.05
C PRO A 30 13.96 1.81 0.92
N ASP A 31 14.48 1.95 -0.31
CA ASP A 31 15.76 2.61 -0.58
C ASP A 31 15.64 4.13 -0.77
N GLY A 32 14.41 4.66 -0.72
CA GLY A 32 14.09 6.08 -0.87
C GLY A 32 14.27 6.62 -2.28
N ARG A 33 14.53 5.78 -3.29
CA ARG A 33 14.84 6.24 -4.66
C ARG A 33 13.61 6.49 -5.50
N GLN A 34 12.50 5.85 -5.14
CA GLN A 34 11.21 5.98 -5.82
C GLN A 34 10.10 6.38 -4.85
N VAL A 35 9.12 7.10 -5.38
CA VAL A 35 7.81 7.33 -4.76
C VAL A 35 6.76 6.58 -5.59
N VAL A 36 5.79 5.97 -4.94
CA VAL A 36 4.58 5.46 -5.59
C VAL A 36 3.37 6.27 -5.13
N SER A 37 2.42 6.52 -6.03
CA SER A 37 1.17 7.22 -5.74
C SER A 37 -0.03 6.51 -6.37
N GLY A 38 -1.16 6.48 -5.66
CA GLY A 38 -2.47 6.05 -6.16
C GLY A 38 -3.43 7.23 -6.28
N SER A 39 -4.37 7.18 -7.22
CA SER A 39 -5.24 8.31 -7.55
C SER A 39 -6.66 7.90 -8.00
N HIS A 40 -7.58 8.86 -7.88
CA HIS A 40 -8.93 8.80 -8.46
C HIS A 40 -8.93 8.76 -9.99
N ASP A 41 -7.81 9.05 -10.65
CA ASP A 41 -7.66 8.82 -12.09
C ASP A 41 -7.44 7.35 -12.47
N VAL A 42 -7.62 6.44 -11.51
CA VAL A 42 -7.60 4.98 -11.73
C VAL A 42 -6.18 4.43 -11.98
N THR A 43 -5.14 5.26 -11.83
CA THR A 43 -3.74 4.86 -12.04
C THR A 43 -2.94 4.81 -10.76
N VAL A 44 -1.93 3.92 -10.75
CA VAL A 44 -0.78 4.01 -9.85
C VAL A 44 0.38 4.61 -10.64
N ARG A 45 1.18 5.49 -10.04
CA ARG A 45 2.36 6.07 -10.69
C ARG A 45 3.60 5.90 -9.84
N LEU A 46 4.72 5.67 -10.51
CA LEU A 46 6.06 5.63 -9.90
C LEU A 46 6.84 6.85 -10.35
N TRP A 47 7.59 7.45 -9.43
CA TRP A 47 8.36 8.66 -9.63
C TRP A 47 9.77 8.47 -9.11
N ASP A 48 10.74 9.08 -9.77
CA ASP A 48 12.09 9.21 -9.23
C ASP A 48 12.06 10.23 -8.08
N ALA A 49 12.46 9.82 -6.88
CA ALA A 49 12.34 10.64 -5.69
C ALA A 49 13.30 11.84 -5.66
N ALA A 50 14.41 11.76 -6.40
CA ALA A 50 15.45 12.79 -6.41
C ALA A 50 15.18 13.88 -7.46
N THR A 51 14.61 13.48 -8.60
CA THR A 51 14.38 14.35 -9.76
C THR A 51 12.92 14.68 -9.99
N GLY A 52 12.00 13.95 -9.34
CA GLY A 52 10.56 14.06 -9.53
C GLY A 52 10.06 13.61 -10.90
N ALA A 53 10.92 13.02 -11.71
CA ALA A 53 10.56 12.54 -13.03
C ALA A 53 9.57 11.36 -12.92
N PRO A 54 8.51 11.31 -13.76
CA PRO A 54 7.66 10.14 -13.84
C PRO A 54 8.46 8.95 -14.41
N LEU A 55 8.41 7.82 -13.71
CA LEU A 55 9.07 6.58 -14.13
C LEU A 55 8.09 5.64 -14.85
N GLN A 56 6.93 5.39 -14.24
CA GLN A 56 5.93 4.46 -14.77
C GLN A 56 4.51 4.93 -14.45
N THR A 57 3.57 4.58 -15.33
CA THR A 57 2.12 4.66 -15.06
C THR A 57 1.55 3.25 -15.14
N LEU A 58 1.09 2.72 -14.00
CA LEU A 58 0.52 1.39 -13.88
C LEU A 58 -1.00 1.51 -14.01
N GLY A 59 -1.49 1.18 -15.20
CA GLY A 59 -2.91 1.14 -15.50
C GLY A 59 -3.47 -0.28 -15.37
N GLY A 60 -4.72 -0.41 -14.97
CA GLY A 60 -5.40 -1.71 -14.93
C GLY A 60 -6.59 -1.73 -13.99
N HIS A 61 -6.59 -0.91 -12.94
CA HIS A 61 -7.80 -0.70 -12.15
C HIS A 61 -8.92 -0.10 -13.00
N SER A 62 -10.17 -0.31 -12.58
CA SER A 62 -11.36 0.30 -13.18
C SER A 62 -12.08 1.29 -12.26
N GLY A 63 -11.58 1.48 -11.04
CA GLY A 63 -12.05 2.48 -10.08
C GLY A 63 -10.88 3.22 -9.41
N PRO A 64 -11.16 4.28 -8.65
CA PRO A 64 -10.16 5.00 -7.87
C PRO A 64 -9.20 4.07 -7.13
N VAL A 65 -7.89 4.35 -7.21
CA VAL A 65 -6.92 3.68 -6.35
C VAL A 65 -6.94 4.38 -5.01
N MET A 66 -7.17 3.63 -3.93
CA MET A 66 -7.36 4.19 -2.58
C MET A 66 -6.12 4.04 -1.70
N SER A 67 -5.30 3.02 -1.97
CA SER A 67 -4.12 2.73 -1.17
C SER A 67 -3.01 2.10 -2.01
N VAL A 68 -1.77 2.49 -1.76
CA VAL A 68 -0.57 1.91 -2.36
C VAL A 68 0.51 1.65 -1.30
N ALA A 69 1.32 0.62 -1.50
CA ALA A 69 2.49 0.36 -0.67
C ALA A 69 3.60 -0.34 -1.47
N PHE A 70 4.86 -0.10 -1.09
CA PHE A 70 5.99 -0.89 -1.54
C PHE A 70 6.19 -2.11 -0.63
N SER A 71 6.66 -3.20 -1.21
CA SER A 71 7.20 -4.32 -0.43
C SER A 71 8.50 -3.88 0.27
N PRO A 72 8.81 -4.40 1.48
CA PRO A 72 10.04 -4.06 2.19
C PRO A 72 11.33 -4.39 1.43
N ASP A 73 11.31 -5.36 0.51
CA ASP A 73 12.43 -5.64 -0.39
C ASP A 73 12.51 -4.73 -1.62
N GLY A 74 11.53 -3.82 -1.80
CA GLY A 74 11.45 -2.83 -2.87
C GLY A 74 11.11 -3.40 -4.24
N ARG A 75 10.80 -4.70 -4.34
CA ARG A 75 10.60 -5.37 -5.65
C ARG A 75 9.18 -5.27 -6.17
N GLN A 76 8.21 -5.07 -5.29
CA GLN A 76 6.81 -5.04 -5.65
C GLN A 76 6.11 -3.79 -5.12
N VAL A 77 5.06 -3.40 -5.85
CA VAL A 77 4.04 -2.45 -5.40
C VAL A 77 2.72 -3.20 -5.25
N VAL A 78 1.99 -2.95 -4.18
CA VAL A 78 0.60 -3.38 -4.01
C VAL A 78 -0.32 -2.16 -4.08
N SER A 79 -1.46 -2.31 -4.72
CA SER A 79 -2.52 -1.30 -4.77
C SER A 79 -3.89 -1.89 -4.44
N GLY A 80 -4.70 -1.12 -3.71
CA GLY A 80 -6.11 -1.41 -3.44
C GLY A 80 -7.00 -0.33 -4.04
N SER A 81 -8.14 -0.71 -4.58
CA SER A 81 -9.03 0.18 -5.33
C SER A 81 -10.50 -0.03 -5.01
N ASP A 82 -11.28 1.01 -5.34
CA ASP A 82 -12.74 1.03 -5.37
C ASP A 82 -13.35 -0.01 -6.33
N ASP A 83 -12.55 -0.57 -7.25
CA ASP A 83 -12.97 -1.68 -8.11
C ASP A 83 -12.98 -3.06 -7.43
N GLU A 84 -12.84 -3.08 -6.10
CA GLU A 84 -12.83 -4.28 -5.25
C GLU A 84 -11.59 -5.16 -5.44
N MET A 85 -10.60 -4.72 -6.25
CA MET A 85 -9.41 -5.49 -6.54
C MET A 85 -8.19 -5.02 -5.73
N VAL A 86 -7.34 -5.98 -5.39
CA VAL A 86 -5.94 -5.73 -5.03
C VAL A 86 -5.08 -6.10 -6.23
N ARG A 87 -4.04 -5.31 -6.54
CA ARG A 87 -3.09 -5.62 -7.61
C ARG A 87 -1.66 -5.56 -7.12
N LEU A 88 -0.84 -6.49 -7.63
CA LEU A 88 0.60 -6.52 -7.41
C LEU A 88 1.32 -6.20 -8.73
N TRP A 89 2.36 -5.38 -8.64
CA TRP A 89 3.15 -4.92 -9.77
C TRP A 89 4.63 -5.11 -9.49
N ASP A 90 5.41 -5.40 -10.52
CA ASP A 90 6.86 -5.34 -10.43
C ASP A 90 7.29 -3.87 -10.40
N ALA A 91 7.99 -3.46 -9.34
CA ALA A 91 8.32 -2.06 -9.11
C ALA A 91 9.34 -1.51 -10.12
N ALA A 92 10.21 -2.37 -10.66
CA ALA A 92 11.26 -1.94 -11.58
C ALA A 92 10.73 -1.75 -13.00
N THR A 93 9.80 -2.61 -13.43
CA THR A 93 9.31 -2.67 -14.82
C THR A 93 7.91 -2.10 -14.98
N GLY A 94 7.15 -1.99 -13.89
CA GLY A 94 5.74 -1.61 -13.93
C GLY A 94 4.81 -2.71 -14.48
N VAL A 95 5.31 -3.93 -14.68
CA VAL A 95 4.51 -5.02 -15.22
C VAL A 95 3.53 -5.53 -14.14
N PRO A 96 2.23 -5.73 -14.46
CA PRO A 96 1.31 -6.38 -13.55
C PRO A 96 1.73 -7.83 -13.27
N LEU A 97 1.83 -8.18 -12.00
CA LEU A 97 2.18 -9.51 -11.53
C LEU A 97 0.93 -10.34 -11.21
N GLN A 98 0.02 -9.77 -10.42
CA GLN A 98 -1.19 -10.46 -9.95
C GLN A 98 -2.37 -9.49 -9.82
N THR A 99 -3.57 -10.00 -10.05
CA THR A 99 -4.84 -9.37 -9.66
C THR A 99 -5.50 -10.29 -8.64
N LEU A 100 -5.77 -9.79 -7.44
CA LEU A 100 -6.27 -10.58 -6.32
C LEU A 100 -7.75 -10.27 -6.13
N GLU A 101 -8.57 -11.26 -6.44
CA GLU A 101 -10.03 -11.17 -6.35
C GLU A 101 -10.52 -11.74 -5.01
N GLY A 102 -11.60 -11.17 -4.48
CA GLY A 102 -12.33 -11.76 -3.36
C GLY A 102 -12.99 -10.76 -2.41
N HIS A 103 -12.57 -9.50 -2.39
CA HIS A 103 -13.37 -8.47 -1.73
C HIS A 103 -14.68 -8.24 -2.50
N THR A 104 -15.71 -7.83 -1.77
CA THR A 104 -17.04 -7.51 -2.34
C THR A 104 -17.42 -6.06 -2.04
N GLY A 105 -16.40 -5.20 -1.99
CA GLY A 105 -16.48 -3.80 -1.65
C GLY A 105 -15.12 -3.13 -1.83
N PRO A 106 -15.07 -1.79 -1.83
CA PRO A 106 -13.85 -1.01 -2.03
C PRO A 106 -12.69 -1.46 -1.14
N VAL A 107 -11.53 -1.69 -1.75
CA VAL A 107 -10.29 -1.95 -1.01
C VAL A 107 -9.68 -0.62 -0.57
N THR A 108 -9.82 -0.32 0.71
CA THR A 108 -9.46 0.97 1.31
C THR A 108 -8.01 1.05 1.76
N SER A 109 -7.38 -0.09 2.06
CA SER A 109 -6.04 -0.13 2.64
C SER A 109 -5.31 -1.41 2.24
N VAL A 110 -4.03 -1.27 1.89
CA VAL A 110 -3.11 -2.38 1.62
C VAL A 110 -1.78 -2.19 2.33
N ALA A 111 -1.14 -3.30 2.70
CA ALA A 111 0.22 -3.28 3.24
C ALA A 111 0.97 -4.58 2.93
N PHE A 112 2.29 -4.54 2.98
CA PHE A 112 3.14 -5.73 2.93
C PHE A 112 3.61 -6.15 4.32
N SER A 113 3.77 -7.45 4.48
CA SER A 113 4.46 -8.04 5.62
C SER A 113 5.94 -7.65 5.65
N PRO A 114 6.55 -7.56 6.85
CA PRO A 114 7.98 -7.32 7.08
C PRO A 114 8.95 -8.09 6.19
N ASN A 115 8.61 -9.35 5.86
CA ASN A 115 9.46 -10.24 5.08
C ASN A 115 9.12 -10.24 3.57
N SER A 116 8.22 -9.35 3.13
CA SER A 116 7.73 -9.21 1.74
C SER A 116 7.00 -10.43 1.17
N ARG A 117 6.68 -11.47 1.97
CA ARG A 117 6.06 -12.71 1.47
C ARG A 117 4.54 -12.65 1.41
N GLN A 118 3.95 -11.77 2.21
CA GLN A 118 2.51 -11.59 2.29
C GLN A 118 2.13 -10.14 2.02
N ALA A 119 0.99 -9.96 1.37
CA ALA A 119 0.24 -8.71 1.35
C ALA A 119 -1.01 -8.86 2.22
N VAL A 120 -1.50 -7.75 2.77
CA VAL A 120 -2.78 -7.67 3.48
C VAL A 120 -3.63 -6.56 2.88
N SER A 121 -4.93 -6.78 2.80
CA SER A 121 -5.90 -5.78 2.37
C SER A 121 -7.05 -5.67 3.36
N GLY A 122 -7.54 -4.45 3.57
CA GLY A 122 -8.78 -4.14 4.27
C GLY A 122 -9.76 -3.50 3.31
N SER A 123 -11.06 -3.75 3.52
CA SER A 123 -12.10 -3.25 2.62
C SER A 123 -13.38 -2.84 3.34
N ASP A 124 -14.20 -2.08 2.63
CA ASP A 124 -15.55 -1.67 3.03
C ASP A 124 -16.52 -2.84 3.21
N ASP A 125 -16.19 -4.02 2.66
CA ASP A 125 -16.89 -5.29 2.95
C ASP A 125 -16.71 -5.78 4.40
N GLY A 126 -15.96 -5.06 5.23
CA GLY A 126 -15.70 -5.38 6.63
C GLY A 126 -14.72 -6.54 6.82
N ARG A 127 -14.02 -6.96 5.77
CA ARG A 127 -13.07 -8.08 5.81
C ARG A 127 -11.64 -7.59 5.68
N VAL A 128 -10.75 -8.37 6.28
CA VAL A 128 -9.32 -8.32 6.00
C VAL A 128 -8.92 -9.58 5.27
N ARG A 129 -8.10 -9.47 4.24
CA ARG A 129 -7.57 -10.62 3.51
C ARG A 129 -6.05 -10.61 3.50
N LEU A 130 -5.45 -11.78 3.73
CA LEU A 130 -4.02 -12.02 3.57
C LEU A 130 -3.80 -12.80 2.26
N TRP A 131 -2.76 -12.42 1.56
CA TRP A 131 -2.40 -12.95 0.24
C TRP A 131 -0.94 -13.35 0.23
N ASP A 132 -0.61 -14.41 -0.50
CA ASP A 132 0.76 -14.74 -0.83
C ASP A 132 1.25 -13.78 -1.93
N ALA A 133 2.33 -13.02 -1.65
CA ALA A 133 2.81 -11.96 -2.54
C ALA A 133 3.50 -12.49 -3.81
N ALA A 134 3.91 -13.76 -3.84
CA ALA A 134 4.55 -14.34 -5.02
C ALA A 134 3.51 -14.92 -5.99
N THR A 135 2.51 -15.58 -5.45
CA THR A 135 1.52 -16.37 -6.22
C THR A 135 0.17 -15.67 -6.37
N GLY A 136 -0.12 -14.67 -5.53
CA GLY A 136 -1.43 -14.05 -5.43
C GLY A 136 -2.49 -14.93 -4.75
N ALA A 137 -2.10 -16.09 -4.22
CA ALA A 137 -3.05 -17.01 -3.60
C ALA A 137 -3.64 -16.40 -2.32
N PRO A 138 -4.95 -16.54 -2.07
CA PRO A 138 -5.54 -16.16 -0.79
C PRO A 138 -5.04 -17.09 0.31
N LEU A 139 -4.52 -16.52 1.40
CA LEU A 139 -4.01 -17.26 2.55
C LEU A 139 -5.03 -17.33 3.69
N GLN A 140 -5.68 -16.20 3.98
CA GLN A 140 -6.63 -16.10 5.08
C GLN A 140 -7.60 -14.94 4.87
N THR A 141 -8.83 -15.11 5.34
CA THR A 141 -9.80 -14.02 5.51
C THR A 141 -10.08 -13.88 7.00
N LEU A 142 -9.94 -12.68 7.53
CA LEU A 142 -10.33 -12.34 8.89
C LEU A 142 -11.67 -11.62 8.84
N GLU A 143 -12.61 -12.16 9.61
CA GLU A 143 -13.97 -11.67 9.75
C GLU A 143 -14.19 -11.22 11.20
N GLY A 144 -15.22 -10.40 11.43
CA GLY A 144 -15.62 -9.95 12.77
C GLY A 144 -15.79 -8.45 12.90
N HIS A 145 -15.32 -7.66 11.93
CA HIS A 145 -15.65 -6.24 11.88
C HIS A 145 -17.09 -6.04 11.39
N SER A 146 -17.86 -5.25 12.13
CA SER A 146 -19.26 -4.94 11.81
C SER A 146 -19.43 -3.79 10.82
N GLY A 147 -18.34 -3.32 10.21
CA GLY A 147 -18.31 -2.18 9.29
C GLY A 147 -16.97 -2.09 8.58
N PRO A 148 -16.76 -1.04 7.76
CA PRO A 148 -15.57 -0.88 6.94
C PRO A 148 -14.26 -1.04 7.70
N VAL A 149 -13.33 -1.79 7.10
CA VAL A 149 -11.94 -1.81 7.54
C VAL A 149 -11.25 -0.66 6.83
N THR A 150 -10.79 0.34 7.58
CA THR A 150 -10.25 1.59 7.02
C THR A 150 -8.73 1.61 6.95
N THR A 151 -8.05 0.80 7.77
CA THR A 151 -6.59 0.66 7.72
C THR A 151 -6.14 -0.72 8.16
N VAL A 152 -5.10 -1.22 7.50
CA VAL A 152 -4.40 -2.46 7.86
C VAL A 152 -2.91 -2.21 7.93
N ALA A 153 -2.24 -2.87 8.89
CA ALA A 153 -0.79 -2.81 9.00
C ALA A 153 -0.23 -4.13 9.53
N PHE A 154 1.03 -4.40 9.20
CA PHE A 154 1.79 -5.42 9.90
C PHE A 154 2.55 -4.79 11.06
N SER A 155 2.56 -5.49 12.20
CA SER A 155 3.39 -5.08 13.34
C SER A 155 4.73 -5.80 13.33
N TRP A 156 5.78 -5.08 13.71
CA TRP A 156 7.06 -5.65 14.05
C TRP A 156 7.08 -5.96 15.55
N GLN A 157 7.24 -7.24 15.91
CA GLN A 157 7.63 -7.59 17.28
C GLN A 157 9.04 -8.17 17.25
N GLY A 158 9.95 -7.52 17.95
CA GLY A 158 11.34 -7.96 18.04
C GLY A 158 11.48 -9.31 18.73
N VAL A 159 12.51 -10.05 18.32
CA VAL A 159 13.10 -11.24 18.95
C VAL A 159 12.33 -12.57 18.81
N THR A 160 11.07 -12.57 18.36
CA THR A 160 10.38 -13.83 18.00
C THR A 160 9.96 -13.80 16.53
N ASN A 161 10.17 -14.91 15.81
CA ASN A 161 9.88 -15.06 14.38
C ASN A 161 8.36 -15.05 14.06
N PHE A 162 7.54 -14.31 14.79
CA PHE A 162 6.10 -14.22 14.55
C PHE A 162 5.77 -12.89 13.87
N THR A 163 5.21 -12.99 12.67
CA THR A 163 4.58 -11.84 12.00
C THR A 163 3.14 -11.75 12.49
N ARG A 164 2.77 -10.64 13.14
CA ARG A 164 1.39 -10.38 13.57
C ARG A 164 0.83 -9.22 12.73
N VAL A 165 -0.28 -9.45 12.05
CA VAL A 165 -1.06 -8.37 11.43
C VAL A 165 -1.73 -7.62 12.58
N GLN A 166 -1.41 -6.33 12.73
CA GLN A 166 -2.15 -5.46 13.62
C GLN A 166 -3.23 -4.77 12.81
N LEU A 167 -4.48 -5.08 13.13
CA LEU A 167 -5.65 -4.52 12.48
C LEU A 167 -6.13 -3.35 13.32
N LEU A 168 -6.07 -2.15 12.75
CA LEU A 168 -6.68 -0.96 13.32
C LEU A 168 -7.94 -0.67 12.51
N ALA A 169 -9.04 -1.38 12.78
CA ALA A 169 -10.33 -1.00 12.21
C ALA A 169 -11.04 -0.05 13.19
N ASN A 170 -11.27 1.20 12.77
CA ASN A 170 -12.18 2.13 13.45
C ASN A 170 -11.83 2.43 14.93
N GLY A 171 -10.54 2.53 15.26
CA GLY A 171 -10.08 2.92 16.60
C GLY A 171 -10.32 1.88 17.70
N ARG A 172 -10.75 0.66 17.36
CA ARG A 172 -10.78 -0.48 18.28
C ARG A 172 -9.61 -1.42 18.00
N HIS A 173 -8.86 -1.73 19.06
CA HIS A 173 -7.79 -2.72 19.05
C HIS A 173 -8.41 -4.12 19.12
N ASP A 174 -8.80 -4.67 17.97
CA ASP A 174 -9.16 -6.08 17.91
C ASP A 174 -7.90 -6.86 17.49
N GLU A 175 -7.28 -7.51 18.47
CA GLU A 175 -6.12 -8.37 18.25
C GLU A 175 -6.57 -9.75 17.79
N PHE A 176 -6.38 -10.08 16.52
CA PHE A 176 -6.58 -11.45 16.04
C PHE A 176 -5.27 -12.23 16.15
N PRO A 177 -5.19 -13.29 16.98
CA PRO A 177 -4.04 -14.18 16.97
C PRO A 177 -4.02 -14.92 15.62
N LEU A 178 -2.94 -14.72 14.86
CA LEU A 178 -2.65 -15.57 13.70
C LEU A 178 -2.07 -16.89 14.23
N ALA A 179 -2.82 -17.97 14.09
CA ALA A 179 -2.24 -19.31 14.13
C ALA A 179 -1.58 -19.55 12.76
N ILE A 180 -0.27 -19.36 12.69
CA ILE A 180 0.51 -19.70 11.50
C ILE A 180 0.89 -21.18 11.63
N TYR A 181 0.49 -22.01 10.65
CA TYR A 181 1.09 -23.33 10.42
C TYR A 181 2.31 -23.19 9.50
#